data_AF-A0A0Q4BDT6-F1
#
_entry.id   AF-A0A0Q4BDT6-F1
#
_cell.length_a   1.000
_cell.length_b   1.000
_cell.length_c   1.000
_cell.angle_alpha   90.00
_cell.angle_beta   90.00
_cell.angle_gamma   90.00
#
_symmetry.space_group_name_H-M   'P 1'
#
loop_
_entity.id
_entity.type
_entity.pdbx_description
1 polymer ?
#
loop_
_entity_poly.entity_id
_entity_poly.type
_entity_poly.pdbx_seq_one_letter_code
_entity_poly.pdbx_strand_id
1 'polypeptide(L)'
;MIQFFENGGKMKILITLLGRSVWGLVNSSWASMRKYGFIPDRVHIIDAGTDGGDAEEASRRLRILLQGFNVDVDVSIERVEAGNIGSVSSTIKRLINKYRADGHHIAIDVTSGTKDLVLGSLMNDLAGVDHIFYLRIDSLRNADRPYILIPVEGQHVIDVLAEVRP
;
A
#
# COMPACT_ATOMS: atom_id res chain seq x y z
N MET A 1 -30.68 12.15 19.76
CA MET A 1 -30.89 11.24 18.62
C MET A 1 -30.00 11.73 17.50
N ILE A 2 -28.79 11.17 17.38
CA ILE A 2 -27.84 11.56 16.33
C ILE A 2 -28.01 10.51 15.24
N GLN A 3 -28.56 10.92 14.10
CA GLN A 3 -28.63 10.09 12.91
C GLN A 3 -27.19 9.89 12.40
N PHE A 4 -26.71 8.65 12.49
CA PHE A 4 -25.56 8.23 11.70
C PHE A 4 -26.05 8.15 10.26
N PHE A 5 -25.66 9.12 9.44
CA PHE A 5 -25.66 8.91 8.00
C PHE A 5 -24.60 7.84 7.71
N GLU A 6 -25.03 6.64 7.35
CA GLU A 6 -24.18 5.73 6.58
C GLU A 6 -23.84 6.46 5.28
N ASN A 7 -22.67 7.09 5.25
CA ASN A 7 -22.10 7.52 3.98
C ASN A 7 -21.69 6.23 3.25
N GLY A 8 -22.54 5.76 2.34
CA GLY A 8 -22.16 4.90 1.22
C GLY A 8 -21.23 5.65 0.24
N GLY A 9 -20.20 6.30 0.77
CA GLY A 9 -19.24 7.11 0.03
C GLY A 9 -18.14 6.25 -0.57
N LYS A 10 -17.61 6.67 -1.71
CA LYS A 10 -16.44 6.03 -2.31
C LYS A 10 -15.23 6.19 -1.39
N MET A 11 -14.74 5.07 -0.86
CA MET A 11 -13.53 5.00 -0.06
C MET A 11 -12.27 4.94 -0.93
N LYS A 12 -11.14 5.35 -0.36
CA LYS A 12 -9.80 5.10 -0.86
C LYS A 12 -9.23 3.86 -0.17
N ILE A 13 -8.91 2.85 -0.95
CA ILE A 13 -8.36 1.57 -0.48
C ILE A 13 -6.90 1.49 -0.87
N LEU A 14 -6.03 1.32 0.12
CA LEU A 14 -4.61 1.04 -0.11
C LEU A 14 -4.33 -0.45 0.10
N ILE A 15 -3.84 -1.11 -0.94
CA ILE A 15 -3.29 -2.46 -0.84
C ILE A 15 -1.77 -2.32 -0.88
N THR A 16 -1.08 -2.57 0.22
CA THR A 16 0.38 -2.39 0.31
C THR A 16 1.08 -3.72 0.57
N LEU A 17 2.23 -3.93 -0.08
CA LEU A 17 2.99 -5.17 0.03
C LEU A 17 4.01 -5.07 1.17
N LEU A 18 4.03 -6.05 2.07
CA LEU A 18 5.07 -6.17 3.09
C LEU A 18 6.09 -7.24 2.67
N GLY A 19 7.30 -6.79 2.35
CA GLY A 19 8.49 -7.64 2.34
C GLY A 19 9.34 -7.40 3.58
N ARG A 20 10.66 -7.43 3.41
CA ARG A 20 11.64 -7.47 4.53
C ARG A 20 11.78 -6.17 5.33
N SER A 21 11.11 -5.09 4.93
CA SER A 21 11.28 -3.77 5.55
C SER A 21 9.94 -3.13 5.87
N VAL A 22 9.63 -3.07 7.16
CA VAL A 22 8.51 -2.27 7.68
C VAL A 22 8.69 -0.78 7.35
N TRP A 23 9.93 -0.28 7.42
CA TRP A 23 10.23 1.11 7.08
C TRP A 23 9.97 1.43 5.62
N GLY A 24 10.29 0.51 4.71
CA GLY A 24 10.00 0.70 3.29
C GLY A 24 8.52 0.96 3.07
N LEU A 25 7.65 0.18 3.70
CA LEU A 25 6.20 0.25 3.57
C LEU A 25 5.65 1.54 4.19
N VAL A 26 6.12 1.89 5.39
CA VAL A 26 5.69 3.11 6.09
C VAL A 26 6.12 4.35 5.31
N ASN A 27 7.36 4.37 4.80
CA ASN A 27 7.91 5.49 4.06
C ASN A 27 7.21 5.67 2.72
N SER A 28 6.97 4.60 1.96
CA SER A 28 6.24 4.68 0.69
C SER A 28 4.78 5.10 0.87
N SER A 29 4.13 4.60 1.92
CA SER A 29 2.78 5.02 2.30
C SER A 29 2.74 6.51 2.63
N TRP A 30 3.66 7.01 3.47
CA TRP A 30 3.76 8.45 3.76
C TRP A 30 3.96 9.28 2.49
N ALA A 31 4.89 8.84 1.64
CA ALA A 31 5.33 9.61 0.49
C ALA A 31 4.25 9.70 -0.59
N SER A 32 3.50 8.61 -0.83
CA SER A 32 2.34 8.61 -1.74
C SER A 32 1.21 9.49 -1.22
N MET A 33 0.88 9.43 0.09
CA MET A 33 -0.11 10.31 0.70
C MET A 33 0.25 11.78 0.54
N ARG A 34 1.52 12.13 0.76
CA ARG A 34 2.00 13.52 0.66
C ARG A 34 2.08 14.02 -0.78
N LYS A 35 2.53 13.19 -1.71
CA LYS A 35 2.73 13.61 -3.12
C LYS A 35 1.42 13.63 -3.90
N TYR A 36 0.57 12.62 -3.71
CA TYR A 36 -0.62 12.40 -4.53
C TYR A 36 -1.95 12.67 -3.79
N GLY A 37 -1.92 12.94 -2.49
CA GLY A 37 -3.15 13.17 -1.71
C GLY A 37 -4.03 11.91 -1.54
N PHE A 38 -3.47 10.72 -1.78
CA PHE A 38 -4.16 9.45 -1.59
C PHE A 38 -4.09 9.02 -0.12
N ILE A 39 -4.92 9.63 0.72
CA ILE A 39 -5.08 9.25 2.13
C ILE A 39 -6.13 8.12 2.19
N PRO A 40 -5.77 6.87 2.55
CA PRO A 40 -6.69 5.74 2.52
C PRO A 40 -7.67 5.75 3.69
N ASP A 41 -8.89 5.28 3.44
CA ASP A 41 -9.92 5.00 4.44
C ASP A 41 -9.83 3.54 4.94
N ARG A 42 -9.16 2.67 4.18
CA ARG A 42 -8.85 1.28 4.55
C ARG A 42 -7.53 0.83 3.96
N VAL A 43 -6.76 0.07 4.75
CA VAL A 43 -5.50 -0.52 4.30
C VAL A 43 -5.51 -2.04 4.41
N HIS A 44 -5.00 -2.70 3.38
CA HIS A 44 -4.65 -4.12 3.39
C HIS A 44 -3.15 -4.29 3.27
N ILE A 45 -2.50 -4.89 4.27
CA ILE A 45 -1.12 -5.33 4.19
C ILE A 45 -1.10 -6.76 3.66
N ILE A 46 -0.46 -6.97 2.51
CA ILE A 46 -0.21 -8.31 1.98
C ILE A 46 1.10 -8.82 2.58
N ASP A 47 1.01 -9.87 3.40
CA ASP A 47 2.16 -10.42 4.15
C ASP A 47 2.39 -11.90 3.82
N ALA A 48 3.59 -12.19 3.32
CA ALA A 48 4.08 -13.55 3.05
C ALA A 48 4.93 -14.13 4.21
N GLY A 49 5.12 -13.39 5.31
CA GLY A 49 5.96 -13.81 6.43
C GLY A 49 7.45 -13.77 6.10
N THR A 50 7.91 -12.77 5.35
CA THR A 50 9.33 -12.66 4.97
C THR A 50 10.21 -12.27 6.16
N ASP A 51 11.41 -12.84 6.25
CA ASP A 51 12.39 -12.48 7.28
C ASP A 51 12.65 -10.96 7.35
N GLY A 52 12.43 -10.36 8.52
CA GLY A 52 12.57 -8.93 8.79
C GLY A 52 11.30 -8.10 8.59
N GLY A 53 10.28 -8.65 7.93
CA GLY A 53 8.94 -8.07 7.87
C GLY A 53 8.12 -8.45 9.11
N ASP A 54 7.53 -7.47 9.78
CA ASP A 54 6.58 -7.68 10.87
C ASP A 54 5.27 -6.96 10.53
N ALA A 55 4.24 -7.74 10.20
CA ALA A 55 2.95 -7.21 9.76
C ALA A 55 2.19 -6.48 10.87
N GLU A 56 2.35 -6.92 12.12
CA GLU A 56 1.70 -6.25 13.26
C GLU A 56 2.39 -4.91 13.55
N GLU A 57 3.71 -4.88 13.50
CA GLU A 57 4.47 -3.63 13.63
C GLU A 57 4.21 -2.67 12.46
N ALA A 58 4.13 -3.18 11.22
CA ALA A 58 3.74 -2.38 10.06
C ALA A 58 2.32 -1.82 10.22
N SER A 59 1.37 -2.64 10.65
CA SER A 59 -0.01 -2.24 10.92
C SER A 59 -0.08 -1.15 11.99
N ARG A 60 0.63 -1.32 13.10
CA ARG A 60 0.72 -0.33 14.19
C ARG A 60 1.29 1.00 13.69
N ARG A 61 2.40 0.97 12.94
CA ARG A 61 3.04 2.20 12.41
C ARG A 61 2.19 2.90 11.38
N LEU A 62 1.51 2.16 10.50
CA LEU A 62 0.58 2.74 9.54
C LEU A 62 -0.58 3.46 10.24
N ARG A 63 -1.17 2.86 11.28
CA ARG A 63 -2.22 3.53 12.07
C ARG A 63 -1.72 4.84 12.67
N ILE A 64 -0.53 4.85 13.28
CA ILE A 64 0.08 6.09 13.82
C ILE A 64 0.31 7.14 12.73
N LEU A 65 0.83 6.70 11.57
CA LEU A 65 1.04 7.58 10.43
C LEU A 65 -0.27 8.21 9.95
N LEU A 66 -1.32 7.40 9.82
CA LEU A 66 -2.65 7.80 9.34
C LEU A 66 -3.36 8.74 10.33
N GLN A 67 -3.17 8.54 11.63
CA GLN A 67 -3.61 9.50 12.65
C GLN A 67 -2.98 10.88 12.44
N GLY A 68 -1.72 10.94 11.97
CA GLY A 68 -1.06 12.20 11.59
C GLY A 68 -1.72 12.92 10.39
N PHE A 69 -2.55 12.22 9.62
CA PHE A 69 -3.41 12.79 8.57
C PHE A 69 -4.86 13.00 9.04
N ASN A 70 -5.13 12.91 10.34
CA ASN A 70 -6.46 13.02 10.96
C ASN A 70 -7.46 11.96 10.47
N VAL A 71 -6.97 10.77 10.11
CA VAL A 71 -7.82 9.62 9.76
C VAL A 71 -7.56 8.47 10.73
N ASP A 72 -8.63 7.83 11.18
CA ASP A 72 -8.57 6.59 11.96
C ASP A 72 -9.02 5.44 11.05
N VAL A 73 -8.10 4.53 10.77
CA VAL A 73 -8.22 3.59 9.66
C VAL A 73 -8.03 2.16 10.14
N ASP A 74 -8.93 1.30 9.68
CA ASP A 74 -8.78 -0.14 9.83
C ASP A 74 -7.68 -0.67 8.89
N VAL A 75 -6.70 -1.35 9.49
CA VAL A 75 -5.56 -1.96 8.80
C VAL A 75 -5.68 -3.47 8.97
N SER A 76 -6.06 -4.15 7.88
CA SER A 76 -6.17 -5.60 7.81
C SER A 76 -4.87 -6.23 7.31
N ILE A 77 -4.49 -7.37 7.88
CA ILE A 77 -3.35 -8.17 7.42
C ILE A 77 -3.89 -9.36 6.63
N GLU A 78 -3.48 -9.46 5.37
CA GLU A 78 -3.86 -10.50 4.43
C GLU A 78 -2.67 -11.44 4.24
N ARG A 79 -2.71 -12.60 4.90
CA ARG A 79 -1.64 -13.59 4.83
C ARG A 79 -1.68 -14.32 3.49
N VAL A 80 -0.52 -14.45 2.85
CA VAL A 80 -0.31 -15.18 1.60
C VAL A 80 0.85 -16.17 1.76
N GLU A 81 0.94 -17.14 0.85
CA GLU A 81 2.01 -18.13 0.90
C GLU A 81 3.32 -17.58 0.28
N ALA A 82 4.42 -17.69 1.03
CA ALA A 82 5.75 -17.25 0.58
C ALA A 82 6.19 -17.97 -0.69
N GLY A 83 6.72 -17.23 -1.67
CA GLY A 83 7.17 -17.77 -2.96
C GLY A 83 6.04 -18.23 -3.89
N ASN A 84 4.77 -18.14 -3.48
CA ASN A 84 3.64 -18.55 -4.30
C ASN A 84 2.94 -17.33 -4.95
N ILE A 85 3.36 -17.01 -6.17
CA ILE A 85 2.77 -15.94 -6.99
C ILE A 85 1.25 -16.12 -7.16
N GLY A 86 0.77 -17.37 -7.26
CA GLY A 86 -0.66 -17.68 -7.41
C GLY A 86 -1.49 -17.33 -6.16
N SER A 87 -0.95 -17.59 -4.97
CA SER A 87 -1.58 -17.22 -3.69
C SER A 87 -1.72 -15.70 -3.55
N VAL A 88 -0.66 -14.95 -3.89
CA VAL A 88 -0.67 -13.48 -3.93
C VAL A 88 -1.70 -12.97 -4.94
N SER A 89 -1.64 -13.48 -6.16
CA SER A 89 -2.53 -13.05 -7.25
C SER A 89 -3.99 -13.28 -6.90
N SER A 90 -4.32 -14.43 -6.31
CA SER A 90 -5.69 -14.76 -5.90
C SER A 90 -6.22 -13.79 -4.82
N THR A 91 -5.37 -13.44 -3.86
CA THR A 91 -5.71 -12.49 -2.79
C THR A 91 -5.92 -11.08 -3.33
N ILE A 92 -5.00 -10.61 -4.18
CA ILE A 92 -5.10 -9.29 -4.82
C ILE A 92 -6.35 -9.21 -5.70
N LYS A 93 -6.62 -10.22 -6.52
CA LYS A 93 -7.83 -10.29 -7.36
C LYS A 93 -9.10 -10.17 -6.54
N ARG A 94 -9.18 -10.89 -5.40
CA ARG A 94 -10.32 -10.83 -4.49
C ARG A 94 -10.54 -9.42 -3.95
N LEU A 95 -9.47 -8.74 -3.51
CA LEU A 95 -9.55 -7.39 -2.97
C LEU A 95 -9.95 -6.38 -4.05
N ILE A 96 -9.33 -6.44 -5.23
CA ILE A 96 -9.68 -5.58 -6.36
C ILE A 96 -11.15 -5.75 -6.73
N ASN A 97 -11.61 -6.99 -6.94
CA ASN A 97 -13.00 -7.26 -7.32
C ASN A 97 -14.00 -6.76 -6.27
N LYS A 98 -13.70 -6.98 -4.98
CA LYS A 98 -14.53 -6.50 -3.88
C LYS A 98 -14.72 -4.99 -3.96
N TYR A 99 -13.62 -4.23 -3.97
CA TYR A 99 -13.70 -2.77 -3.87
C TYR A 99 -14.10 -2.09 -5.19
N ARG A 100 -13.80 -2.72 -6.33
CA ARG A 100 -14.25 -2.26 -7.65
C ARG A 100 -15.77 -2.38 -7.80
N ALA A 101 -16.37 -3.47 -7.32
CA ALA A 101 -17.81 -3.68 -7.39
C ALA A 101 -18.59 -2.58 -6.66
N ASP A 102 -18.02 -2.06 -5.57
CA ASP A 102 -18.59 -0.99 -4.74
C ASP A 102 -18.16 0.43 -5.22
N GLY A 103 -17.42 0.52 -6.34
CA GLY A 103 -17.02 1.78 -6.96
C GLY A 103 -15.99 2.58 -6.16
N HIS A 104 -15.24 1.93 -5.28
CA HIS A 104 -14.17 2.54 -4.48
C HIS A 104 -12.91 2.83 -5.30
N HIS A 105 -12.09 3.74 -4.78
CA HIS A 105 -10.79 4.08 -5.36
C HIS A 105 -9.70 3.15 -4.82
N ILE A 106 -8.87 2.59 -5.69
CA ILE A 106 -7.91 1.54 -5.32
C ILE A 106 -6.51 1.98 -5.70
N ALA A 107 -5.59 1.91 -4.74
CA ALA A 107 -4.16 2.04 -4.95
C ALA A 107 -3.43 0.76 -4.52
N ILE A 108 -2.41 0.37 -5.27
CA ILE A 108 -1.49 -0.70 -4.89
C ILE A 108 -0.10 -0.10 -4.65
N ASP A 109 0.48 -0.27 -3.47
CA ASP A 109 1.87 0.12 -3.20
C ASP A 109 2.79 -1.10 -3.24
N VAL A 110 3.65 -1.14 -4.25
CA VAL A 110 4.53 -2.27 -4.53
C VAL A 110 5.93 -2.11 -3.93
N THR A 111 6.22 -0.99 -3.26
CA THR A 111 7.58 -0.58 -2.86
C THR A 111 8.34 -1.65 -2.09
N SER A 112 7.70 -2.22 -1.06
CA SER A 112 8.39 -3.13 -0.13
C SER A 112 8.22 -4.59 -0.49
N GLY A 113 7.48 -4.91 -1.54
CA GLY A 113 7.23 -6.28 -1.96
C GLY A 113 8.52 -6.99 -2.39
N THR A 114 8.63 -8.28 -2.05
CA THR A 114 9.56 -9.16 -2.77
C THR A 114 9.11 -9.32 -4.22
N LYS A 115 9.99 -9.79 -5.10
CA LYS A 115 9.66 -9.96 -6.53
C LYS A 115 8.38 -10.79 -6.74
N ASP A 116 8.20 -11.86 -5.97
CA ASP A 116 7.03 -12.74 -6.08
C ASP A 116 5.74 -12.04 -5.63
N LEU A 117 5.81 -11.21 -4.57
CA LEU A 117 4.68 -10.37 -4.14
C LEU A 117 4.31 -9.34 -5.22
N VAL A 118 5.32 -8.66 -5.78
CA VAL A 118 5.10 -7.66 -6.83
C VAL A 118 4.49 -8.30 -8.07
N LEU A 119 5.08 -9.39 -8.58
CA LEU A 119 4.56 -10.11 -9.74
C LEU A 119 3.12 -10.60 -9.50
N GLY A 120 2.87 -11.25 -8.37
CA GLY A 120 1.53 -11.72 -8.03
C GLY A 120 0.49 -10.59 -7.96
N SER A 121 0.90 -9.40 -7.49
CA SER A 121 0.02 -8.24 -7.43
C SER A 121 -0.33 -7.63 -8.79
N LEU A 122 0.60 -7.70 -9.76
CA LEU A 122 0.47 -7.03 -11.04
C LEU A 122 -0.02 -7.94 -12.19
N MET A 123 -0.08 -9.25 -11.99
CA MET A 123 -0.55 -10.22 -13.00
C MET A 123 -2.08 -10.24 -13.19
N ASN A 124 -2.83 -9.49 -12.39
CA ASN A 124 -4.28 -9.43 -12.46
C ASN A 124 -4.80 -8.42 -13.49
N ASP A 125 -6.09 -8.49 -13.83
CA ASP A 125 -6.77 -7.38 -14.50
C ASP A 125 -6.82 -6.16 -13.56
N LEU A 126 -6.05 -5.14 -13.89
CA LEU A 126 -5.90 -3.91 -13.10
C LEU A 126 -6.94 -2.83 -13.47
N ALA A 127 -7.98 -3.15 -14.26
CA ALA A 127 -9.09 -2.22 -14.49
C ALA A 127 -9.65 -1.69 -13.16
N GLY A 128 -10.00 -0.41 -13.08
CA GLY A 128 -10.48 0.18 -11.81
C GLY A 128 -9.46 0.27 -10.67
N VAL A 129 -8.18 -0.08 -10.89
CA VAL A 129 -7.09 0.38 -10.04
C VAL A 129 -6.69 1.78 -10.52
N ASP A 130 -6.77 2.77 -9.63
CA ASP A 130 -6.49 4.17 -9.94
C ASP A 130 -4.98 4.44 -9.94
N HIS A 131 -4.26 3.83 -8.99
CA HIS A 131 -2.84 4.11 -8.75
C HIS A 131 -2.02 2.85 -8.50
N ILE A 132 -0.77 2.86 -8.95
CA ILE A 132 0.24 1.89 -8.52
C ILE A 132 1.45 2.67 -8.04
N PHE A 133 1.66 2.72 -6.73
CA PHE A 133 2.73 3.48 -6.13
C PHE A 133 4.03 2.67 -6.02
N TYR A 134 5.13 3.33 -6.31
CA TYR A 134 6.48 2.83 -6.11
C TYR A 134 7.38 3.96 -5.59
N LEU A 135 7.96 3.77 -4.42
CA LEU A 135 9.01 4.65 -3.91
C LEU A 135 10.38 4.09 -4.31
N ARG A 136 11.01 4.73 -5.29
CA ARG A 136 12.42 4.50 -5.60
C ARG A 136 13.29 5.29 -4.64
N ILE A 137 14.21 4.61 -3.98
CA ILE A 137 15.30 5.22 -3.24
C ILE A 137 16.63 4.78 -3.86
N ASP A 138 17.46 5.75 -4.23
CA ASP A 138 18.70 5.48 -4.97
C ASP A 138 19.81 4.93 -4.06
N SER A 139 19.67 5.15 -2.75
CA SER A 139 20.56 4.60 -1.72
C SER A 139 19.76 4.02 -0.57
N LEU A 140 20.16 2.84 -0.10
CA LEU A 140 19.61 2.25 1.12
C LEU A 140 20.17 2.90 2.40
N ARG A 141 21.12 3.83 2.28
CA ARG A 141 21.61 4.62 3.40
C ARG A 141 20.45 5.45 3.96
N ASN A 142 20.09 5.21 5.23
CA ASN A 142 18.93 5.80 5.92
C ASN A 142 17.56 5.27 5.47
N ALA A 143 17.48 4.19 4.69
CA ALA A 143 16.19 3.59 4.31
C ALA A 143 15.40 3.02 5.51
N ASP A 144 16.09 2.82 6.63
CA ASP A 144 15.57 2.42 7.94
C ASP A 144 15.18 3.61 8.83
N ARG A 145 15.11 4.83 8.27
CA ARG A 145 14.72 6.05 8.97
C ARG A 145 13.41 6.59 8.40
N PRO A 146 12.69 7.45 9.16
CA PRO A 146 11.54 8.18 8.62
C PRO A 146 11.87 8.88 7.30
N TYR A 147 10.92 8.84 6.36
CA TYR A 147 11.08 9.38 4.99
C TYR A 147 11.69 10.79 4.93
N ILE A 148 11.31 11.69 5.84
CA ILE A 148 11.83 13.08 5.88
C ILE A 148 13.35 13.18 6.15
N LEU A 149 13.97 12.09 6.64
CA LEU A 149 15.40 12.00 6.88
C LEU A 149 16.16 11.34 5.71
N ILE A 150 15.45 10.89 4.67
CA ILE A 150 16.05 10.39 3.43
C ILE A 150 16.37 11.59 2.53
N PRO A 151 17.60 11.69 1.96
CA PRO A 151 17.97 12.78 1.07
C PRO A 151 16.96 12.97 -0.07
N VAL A 152 16.54 14.21 -0.29
CA VAL A 152 15.45 14.54 -1.24
C VAL A 152 15.84 14.20 -2.67
N GLU A 153 17.11 14.36 -3.02
CA GLU A 153 17.64 14.10 -4.34
C GLU A 153 17.62 12.61 -4.71
N GLY A 154 17.60 11.72 -3.71
CA GLY A 154 17.65 10.27 -3.89
C GLY A 154 16.32 9.57 -3.64
N GLN A 155 15.21 10.31 -3.51
CA GLN A 155 13.87 9.73 -3.29
C GLN A 155 12.90 10.15 -4.40
N HIS A 156 12.29 9.16 -5.04
CA HIS A 156 11.32 9.37 -6.11
C HIS A 156 10.09 8.50 -5.89
N VAL A 157 8.98 9.14 -5.51
CA VAL A 157 7.67 8.48 -5.49
C VAL A 157 7.10 8.53 -6.90
N ILE A 158 6.67 7.40 -7.40
CA ILE A 158 6.14 7.20 -8.75
C ILE A 158 4.72 6.66 -8.64
N ASP A 159 3.82 7.17 -9.47
CA ASP A 159 2.58 6.48 -9.81
C ASP A 159 2.78 5.84 -11.18
N VAL A 160 3.00 4.52 -11.16
CA VAL A 160 3.40 3.74 -12.33
C VAL A 160 2.32 3.79 -13.40
N LEU A 161 1.03 3.77 -13.01
CA LEU A 161 -0.05 3.86 -13.99
C LEU A 161 -0.08 5.21 -14.67
N ALA A 162 0.16 6.30 -13.94
CA ALA A 162 0.23 7.64 -14.53
C ALA A 162 1.48 7.83 -15.41
N GLU A 163 2.60 7.18 -15.09
CA GLU A 163 3.86 7.30 -15.84
C GLU A 163 3.84 6.53 -17.18
N VAL A 164 3.15 5.38 -17.24
CA VAL A 164 3.11 4.53 -18.44
C VAL A 164 1.87 4.73 -19.31
N ARG A 165 0.88 5.50 -18.85
CA ARG A 165 -0.27 5.86 -19.68
C ARG A 165 0.19 6.85 -20.77
N PRO A 166 -0.14 6.59 -22.05
CA PRO A 166 0.23 7.45 -23.17
C PRO A 166 -0.46 8.82 -23.13
#